data_AF-M2U948-F1
#
_entry.id   AF-M2U948-F1
#
_cell.length_a   1.000
_cell.length_b   1.000
_cell.length_c   1.000
_cell.angle_alpha   90.00
_cell.angle_beta   90.00
_cell.angle_gamma   90.00
#
_symmetry.space_group_name_H-M   'P 1'
#
loop_
_entity.id
_entity.type
_entity.pdbx_description
1 polymer ?
#
loop_
_entity_poly.entity_id
_entity_poly.type
_entity_poly.pdbx_seq_one_letter_code
_entity_poly.pdbx_strand_id
1 'polypeptide(L)'
;MHFTSIATLFSVLAVANAQLTYNITQASAPGNMAKYRCLNNSKLKGWLPGCIYDCQVQASMLDGCAAEDFACHCVNHYKYSQLIEPCAIPPGLGGRGHCTVNDLYNARPVVSDMCNFFNATVYKSYEGCPQKLSTAVTYGIIANEGVEITE
;
A
#
# COMPACT_ATOMS: atom_id res chain seq x y z
N MET A 1 -22.62 -48.97 11.53
CA MET A 1 -22.73 -47.58 12.01
C MET A 1 -21.37 -46.93 11.84
N HIS A 2 -21.17 -46.25 10.71
CA HIS A 2 -19.96 -45.45 10.48
C HIS A 2 -20.28 -44.01 10.85
N PHE A 3 -19.71 -43.55 11.97
CA PHE A 3 -19.65 -42.14 12.32
C PHE A 3 -18.38 -41.57 11.68
N THR A 4 -18.52 -40.92 10.53
CA THR A 4 -17.48 -40.02 10.01
C THR A 4 -17.91 -38.60 10.30
N SER A 5 -17.23 -38.01 11.28
CA SER A 5 -17.40 -36.64 11.74
C SER A 5 -17.36 -35.64 10.58
N ILE A 6 -18.39 -34.81 10.50
CA ILE A 6 -18.42 -33.63 9.66
C ILE A 6 -17.48 -32.60 10.30
N ALA A 7 -16.26 -32.46 9.78
CA ALA A 7 -15.41 -31.33 10.10
C ALA A 7 -15.90 -30.11 9.30
N THR A 8 -16.87 -29.39 9.86
CA THR A 8 -17.22 -28.03 9.42
C THR A 8 -16.03 -27.11 9.68
N LEU A 9 -15.19 -26.89 8.67
CA LEU A 9 -14.25 -25.76 8.67
C LEU A 9 -15.03 -24.48 8.38
N PHE A 10 -15.64 -23.93 9.43
CA PHE A 10 -15.94 -22.51 9.50
C PHE A 10 -14.61 -21.75 9.60
N SER A 11 -13.97 -21.49 8.47
CA SER A 11 -12.93 -20.46 8.41
C SER A 11 -13.64 -19.12 8.31
N VAL A 12 -13.93 -18.58 9.51
CA VAL A 12 -13.99 -17.17 9.87
C VAL A 12 -13.89 -16.21 8.68
N LEU A 13 -14.98 -15.48 8.46
CA LEU A 13 -14.96 -14.15 7.87
C LEU A 13 -13.84 -13.36 8.57
N ALA A 14 -12.67 -13.26 7.94
CA ALA A 14 -11.70 -12.26 8.31
C ALA A 14 -12.35 -10.92 7.97
N VAL A 15 -12.99 -10.32 8.98
CA VAL A 15 -13.08 -8.87 9.06
C VAL A 15 -11.64 -8.40 8.93
N ALA A 16 -11.28 -7.95 7.73
CA ALA A 16 -9.99 -7.35 7.46
C ALA A 16 -9.93 -6.05 8.27
N ASN A 17 -9.56 -6.16 9.54
CA ASN A 17 -8.86 -5.06 10.18
C ASN A 17 -7.63 -4.87 9.30
N ALA A 18 -7.49 -3.70 8.68
CA ALA A 18 -6.23 -3.32 8.06
C ALA A 18 -5.17 -3.43 9.16
N GLN A 19 -4.34 -4.47 9.07
CA GLN A 19 -3.25 -4.70 9.99
C GLN A 19 -2.02 -4.16 9.27
N LEU A 20 -1.29 -3.26 9.93
CA LEU A 20 -0.06 -2.72 9.37
C LEU A 20 1.00 -3.81 9.44
N THR A 21 1.22 -4.52 8.32
CA THR A 21 2.22 -5.59 8.22
C THR A 21 3.41 -5.11 7.40
N TYR A 22 4.62 -5.35 7.91
CA TYR A 22 5.87 -5.15 7.16
C TYR A 22 6.96 -6.12 7.59
N ASN A 23 7.90 -6.39 6.68
CA ASN A 23 9.14 -7.10 6.93
C ASN A 23 10.27 -6.10 7.20
N ILE A 24 10.80 -6.11 8.43
CA ILE A 24 11.82 -5.15 8.86
C ILE A 24 13.17 -5.38 8.20
N THR A 25 13.53 -6.63 7.92
CA THR A 25 14.77 -7.03 7.23
C THR A 25 14.79 -6.47 5.82
N GLN A 26 13.71 -6.70 5.06
CA GLN A 26 13.53 -6.19 3.71
C GLN A 26 13.46 -4.66 3.69
N ALA A 27 12.75 -4.05 4.64
CA ALA A 27 12.68 -2.58 4.73
C ALA A 27 14.08 -1.97 4.97
N SER A 28 14.87 -2.60 5.82
CA SER A 28 16.22 -2.14 6.20
C SER A 28 17.32 -2.55 5.22
N ALA A 29 16.98 -3.20 4.10
CA ALA A 29 17.94 -3.63 3.11
C ALA A 29 18.82 -2.45 2.61
N PRO A 30 20.13 -2.67 2.39
CA PRO A 30 21.04 -1.63 1.93
C PRO A 30 20.52 -0.90 0.68
N GLY A 31 20.55 0.42 0.71
CA GLY A 31 20.12 1.28 -0.41
C GLY A 31 18.65 1.71 -0.37
N ASN A 32 17.77 1.04 0.38
CA ASN A 32 16.35 1.43 0.46
C ASN A 32 16.15 2.86 0.99
N MET A 33 16.88 3.25 2.03
CA MET A 33 16.81 4.62 2.54
C MET A 33 17.18 5.64 1.47
N ALA A 34 18.22 5.38 0.66
CA ALA A 34 18.62 6.28 -0.43
C ALA A 34 17.58 6.29 -1.56
N LYS A 35 17.00 5.13 -1.88
CA LYS A 35 15.96 4.98 -2.92
C LYS A 35 14.69 5.77 -2.58
N TYR A 36 14.19 5.63 -1.36
CA TYR A 36 12.88 6.13 -0.97
C TYR A 36 12.90 7.47 -0.22
N ARG A 37 14.08 7.98 0.19
CA ARG A 37 14.18 9.29 0.85
C ARG A 37 13.61 10.41 -0.02
N CYS A 38 12.76 11.23 0.59
CA CYS A 38 12.03 12.32 -0.06
C CYS A 38 11.36 11.84 -1.38
N LEU A 39 10.68 10.70 -1.35
CA LEU A 39 9.94 10.23 -2.53
C LEU A 39 8.87 11.27 -2.92
N ASN A 40 8.69 11.49 -4.21
CA ASN A 40 7.70 12.42 -4.77
C ASN A 40 7.08 11.82 -6.03
N ASN A 41 6.04 12.47 -6.56
CA ASN A 41 5.35 11.97 -7.74
C ASN A 41 6.26 11.90 -8.98
N SER A 42 7.21 12.84 -9.12
CA SER A 42 8.16 12.82 -10.24
C SER A 42 9.06 11.59 -10.24
N LYS A 43 9.53 11.15 -9.07
CA LYS A 43 10.33 9.92 -8.93
C LYS A 43 9.45 8.69 -9.16
N LEU A 44 8.28 8.64 -8.53
CA LEU A 44 7.37 7.49 -8.64
C LEU A 44 6.89 7.26 -10.07
N LYS A 45 6.66 8.33 -10.83
CA LYS A 45 6.32 8.27 -12.26
C LYS A 45 7.32 7.47 -13.09
N GLY A 46 8.60 7.53 -12.73
CA GLY A 46 9.66 6.77 -13.40
C GLY A 46 9.68 5.28 -13.04
N TRP A 47 8.91 4.85 -12.04
CA TRP A 47 8.91 3.48 -11.52
C TRP A 47 7.63 2.71 -11.87
N LEU A 48 6.52 3.40 -12.08
CA LEU A 48 5.22 2.79 -12.36
C LEU A 48 4.90 2.83 -13.86
N PRO A 49 4.14 1.84 -14.38
CA PRO A 49 3.49 1.96 -15.67
C PRO A 49 2.59 3.19 -15.71
N GLY A 50 2.52 3.87 -16.87
CA GLY A 50 1.80 5.14 -17.01
C GLY A 50 0.35 5.08 -16.53
N CYS A 51 -0.38 4.02 -16.89
CA CYS A 51 -1.76 3.83 -16.45
C CYS A 51 -1.89 3.75 -14.91
N ILE A 52 -1.00 3.00 -14.26
CA ILE A 52 -1.03 2.84 -12.80
C ILE A 52 -0.65 4.13 -12.11
N TYR A 53 0.33 4.86 -12.64
CA TYR A 53 0.70 6.18 -12.13
C TYR A 53 -0.49 7.16 -12.21
N ASP A 54 -1.18 7.22 -13.36
CA ASP A 54 -2.33 8.11 -13.53
C ASP A 54 -3.47 7.76 -12.57
N CYS A 55 -3.74 6.47 -12.35
CA CYS A 55 -4.70 6.01 -11.34
C CYS A 55 -4.24 6.35 -9.91
N GLN A 56 -2.95 6.22 -9.60
CA GLN A 56 -2.37 6.59 -8.30
C GLN A 56 -2.51 8.08 -8.03
N VAL A 57 -2.23 8.95 -9.01
CA VAL A 57 -2.40 10.41 -8.86
C VAL A 57 -3.85 10.76 -8.56
N GLN A 58 -4.82 10.08 -9.19
CA GLN A 58 -6.24 10.30 -8.91
C GLN A 58 -6.62 9.84 -7.49
N ALA A 59 -6.19 8.64 -7.09
CA ALA A 59 -6.49 8.09 -5.78
C ALA A 59 -5.84 8.88 -4.62
N SER A 60 -4.60 9.36 -4.81
CA SER A 60 -3.84 10.09 -3.78
C SER A 60 -4.45 11.44 -3.40
N MET A 61 -5.38 11.96 -4.20
CA MET A 61 -6.11 13.19 -3.89
C MET A 61 -7.35 12.97 -3.01
N LEU A 62 -7.78 11.71 -2.80
CA LEU A 62 -9.10 11.38 -2.25
C LEU A 62 -9.05 10.59 -0.93
N ASP A 63 -7.90 10.03 -0.57
CA ASP A 63 -7.77 9.18 0.61
C ASP A 63 -7.61 9.97 1.92
N GLY A 64 -7.42 11.29 1.85
CA GLY A 64 -7.25 12.19 2.99
C GLY A 64 -5.78 12.45 3.37
N CYS A 65 -4.84 11.80 2.67
CA CYS A 65 -3.43 12.10 2.76
C CYS A 65 -3.05 13.25 1.79
N ALA A 66 -1.91 13.90 2.03
CA ALA A 66 -1.29 14.77 1.04
C ALA A 66 -0.78 13.93 -0.13
N ALA A 67 -0.91 14.44 -1.37
CA ALA A 67 -0.71 13.66 -2.59
C ALA A 67 0.71 13.06 -2.81
N GLU A 68 1.72 13.52 -2.07
CA GLU A 68 3.09 12.98 -2.10
C GLU A 68 3.48 12.30 -0.78
N ASP A 69 2.53 12.13 0.13
CA ASP A 69 2.75 11.44 1.39
C ASP A 69 2.52 9.93 1.21
N PHE A 70 3.51 9.29 0.58
CA PHE A 70 3.47 7.84 0.34
C PHE A 70 3.47 7.02 1.63
N ALA A 71 3.94 7.57 2.75
CA ALA A 71 3.83 6.88 4.03
C ALA A 71 2.38 6.81 4.50
N CYS A 72 1.65 7.93 4.39
CA CYS A 72 0.23 7.95 4.68
C CYS A 72 -0.57 7.05 3.74
N HIS A 73 -0.32 7.11 2.43
CA HIS A 73 -1.03 6.27 1.45
C HIS A 73 -0.83 4.77 1.72
N CYS A 74 0.39 4.34 2.08
CA CYS A 74 0.69 2.94 2.38
C CYS A 74 0.07 2.44 3.69
N VAL A 75 0.05 3.28 4.73
CA VAL A 75 -0.65 2.98 6.00
C VAL A 75 -2.17 2.97 5.78
N ASN A 76 -2.69 3.88 4.97
CA ASN A 76 -4.11 4.01 4.64
C ASN A 76 -4.57 3.02 3.54
N HIS A 77 -3.96 1.82 3.51
CA HIS A 77 -4.08 0.88 2.41
C HIS A 77 -5.54 0.55 2.07
N TYR A 78 -6.37 0.27 3.09
CA TYR A 78 -7.78 -0.10 2.89
C TYR A 78 -8.58 0.98 2.16
N LYS A 79 -8.42 2.26 2.55
CA LYS A 79 -9.12 3.36 1.88
C LYS A 79 -8.50 3.63 0.51
N TYR A 80 -7.18 3.57 0.42
CA TYR A 80 -6.46 3.82 -0.83
C TYR A 80 -6.81 2.77 -1.90
N SER A 81 -6.92 1.49 -1.54
CA SER A 81 -7.26 0.40 -2.47
C SER A 81 -8.65 0.61 -3.08
N GLN A 82 -9.65 1.00 -2.27
CA GLN A 82 -11.00 1.33 -2.73
C GLN A 82 -11.04 2.46 -3.76
N LEU A 83 -10.05 3.36 -3.75
CA LEU A 83 -9.96 4.50 -4.65
C LEU A 83 -9.20 4.17 -5.93
N ILE A 84 -8.10 3.42 -5.84
CA ILE A 84 -7.27 3.11 -7.01
C ILE A 84 -7.82 1.93 -7.83
N GLU A 85 -8.41 0.92 -7.19
CA GLU A 85 -8.85 -0.31 -7.86
C GLU A 85 -9.90 -0.08 -8.96
N PRO A 86 -10.92 0.80 -8.79
CA PRO A 86 -11.87 1.09 -9.86
C PRO A 86 -11.22 1.67 -11.13
N CYS A 87 -10.08 2.35 -10.99
CA CYS A 87 -9.32 2.88 -12.10
C CYS A 87 -8.35 1.84 -12.70
N ALA A 88 -7.72 1.03 -11.85
CA ALA A 88 -6.59 0.18 -12.23
C ALA A 88 -6.97 -1.26 -12.59
N ILE A 89 -7.97 -1.89 -11.96
CA ILE A 89 -8.24 -3.32 -12.14
C ILE A 89 -9.06 -3.56 -13.42
N PRO A 90 -8.51 -4.27 -14.43
CA PRO A 90 -9.22 -4.49 -15.69
C PRO A 90 -10.43 -5.43 -15.56
N PRO A 91 -11.35 -5.41 -16.54
CA PRO A 91 -12.47 -6.35 -16.63
C PRO A 91 -12.05 -7.82 -16.58
N GLY A 92 -10.89 -8.17 -17.15
CA GLY A 92 -10.35 -9.54 -17.13
C GLY A 92 -10.02 -10.07 -15.73
N LEU A 93 -9.96 -9.20 -14.71
CA LEU A 93 -9.78 -9.55 -13.29
C LEU A 93 -11.01 -9.19 -12.44
N GLY A 94 -12.17 -8.96 -13.07
CA GLY A 94 -13.42 -8.61 -12.38
C GLY A 94 -13.57 -7.14 -12.02
N GLY A 95 -12.68 -6.26 -12.48
CA GLY A 95 -12.77 -4.82 -12.28
C GLY A 95 -13.46 -4.06 -13.41
N ARG A 96 -13.35 -2.73 -13.39
CA ARG A 96 -13.86 -1.81 -14.44
C ARG A 96 -12.81 -0.79 -14.89
N GLY A 97 -11.58 -0.95 -14.42
CA GLY A 97 -10.45 -0.11 -14.73
C GLY A 97 -9.93 -0.31 -16.15
N HIS A 98 -9.01 0.54 -16.55
CA HIS A 98 -8.50 0.61 -17.92
C HIS A 98 -7.03 0.19 -18.05
N CYS A 99 -6.34 -0.12 -16.94
CA CYS A 99 -4.99 -0.65 -16.98
C CYS A 99 -4.98 -2.12 -17.38
N THR A 100 -3.86 -2.59 -17.91
CA THR A 100 -3.69 -3.98 -18.31
C THR A 100 -3.24 -4.85 -17.14
N VAL A 101 -3.41 -6.17 -17.27
CA VAL A 101 -2.85 -7.13 -16.30
C VAL A 101 -1.32 -7.00 -16.21
N ASN A 102 -0.65 -6.68 -17.32
CA ASN A 102 0.79 -6.46 -17.36
C ASN A 102 1.20 -5.20 -16.59
N ASP A 103 0.40 -4.13 -16.64
CA ASP A 103 0.65 -2.94 -15.82
C ASP A 103 0.58 -3.27 -14.32
N LEU A 104 -0.43 -4.02 -13.90
CA LEU A 104 -0.56 -4.47 -12.52
C LEU A 104 0.62 -5.36 -12.09
N TYR A 105 1.02 -6.29 -12.95
CA TYR A 105 2.15 -7.19 -12.68
C TYR A 105 3.45 -6.40 -12.45
N ASN A 106 3.73 -5.41 -13.31
CA ASN A 106 4.94 -4.59 -13.21
C ASN A 106 4.89 -3.58 -12.05
N ALA A 107 3.71 -3.08 -11.70
CA ALA A 107 3.54 -2.16 -10.57
C ALA A 107 3.63 -2.86 -9.20
N ARG A 108 3.16 -4.11 -9.10
CA ARG A 108 3.06 -4.85 -7.83
C ARG A 108 4.37 -4.86 -7.01
N PRO A 109 5.54 -5.26 -7.55
CA PRO A 109 6.77 -5.27 -6.76
C PRO A 109 7.18 -3.87 -6.31
N VAL A 110 7.00 -2.84 -7.16
CA VAL A 110 7.32 -1.44 -6.83
C VAL A 110 6.48 -0.97 -5.64
N VAL A 111 5.16 -1.15 -5.70
CA VAL A 111 4.24 -0.74 -4.62
C VAL A 111 4.47 -1.55 -3.36
N SER A 112 4.68 -2.87 -3.48
CA SER A 112 4.94 -3.75 -2.34
C SER A 112 6.22 -3.36 -1.61
N ASP A 113 7.33 -3.16 -2.32
CA ASP A 113 8.60 -2.76 -1.70
C ASP A 113 8.52 -1.36 -1.09
N MET A 114 7.86 -0.43 -1.79
CA MET A 114 7.64 0.93 -1.32
C MET A 114 6.83 0.95 -0.02
N CYS A 115 5.69 0.26 0.02
CA CYS A 115 4.85 0.23 1.20
C CYS A 115 5.45 -0.60 2.34
N ASN A 116 6.20 -1.67 2.06
CA ASN A 116 6.97 -2.36 3.08
C ASN A 116 7.96 -1.39 3.78
N PHE A 117 8.70 -0.60 2.98
CA PHE A 117 9.64 0.38 3.50
C PHE A 117 8.95 1.49 4.29
N PHE A 118 7.89 2.09 3.76
CA PHE A 118 7.21 3.20 4.44
C PHE A 118 6.40 2.76 5.66
N ASN A 119 5.83 1.55 5.67
CA ASN A 119 5.17 1.02 6.86
C ASN A 119 6.18 0.79 8.00
N ALA A 120 7.40 0.37 7.67
CA ALA A 120 8.48 0.17 8.65
C ALA A 120 9.13 1.48 9.13
N THR A 121 9.21 2.50 8.27
CA THR A 121 9.98 3.73 8.55
C THR A 121 9.13 4.97 8.82
N VAL A 122 7.84 4.91 8.46
CA VAL A 122 6.88 6.01 8.51
C VAL A 122 7.49 7.29 7.92
N TYR A 123 7.79 8.29 8.74
CA TYR A 123 8.32 9.58 8.31
C TYR A 123 9.83 9.75 8.44
N LYS A 124 10.56 8.73 8.91
CA LYS A 124 12.03 8.81 9.02
C LYS A 124 12.69 9.13 7.66
N SER A 125 12.13 8.58 6.58
CA SER A 125 12.57 8.83 5.19
C SER A 125 12.18 10.19 4.63
N TYR A 126 11.34 10.95 5.35
CA TYR A 126 10.93 12.31 5.01
C TYR A 126 11.61 13.40 5.86
N GLU A 127 12.53 13.05 6.77
CA GLU A 127 13.26 14.02 7.57
C GLU A 127 14.07 14.99 6.68
N GLY A 128 13.75 16.29 6.80
CA GLY A 128 14.34 17.37 6.01
C GLY A 128 13.85 17.47 4.57
N CYS A 129 12.79 16.76 4.21
CA CYS A 129 12.19 16.80 2.88
C CYS A 129 11.09 17.88 2.78
N PRO A 130 10.85 18.48 1.59
CA PRO A 130 9.86 19.55 1.42
C PRO A 130 8.39 19.06 1.35
N GLN A 131 8.16 17.76 1.26
CA GLN A 131 6.84 17.17 1.10
C GLN A 131 5.94 17.51 2.29
N LYS A 132 4.70 17.89 2.00
CA LYS A 132 3.66 18.00 3.01
C LYS A 132 3.30 16.61 3.53
N LEU A 133 3.29 16.45 4.86
CA LEU A 133 2.98 15.19 5.53
C LEU A 133 1.62 15.28 6.24
N SER A 134 0.95 14.14 6.34
CA SER A 134 -0.43 13.95 6.82
C SER A 134 -0.42 13.33 8.22
N THR A 135 0.44 13.85 9.09
CA THR A 135 0.83 13.20 10.36
C THR A 135 -0.36 12.78 11.22
N ALA A 136 -1.37 13.63 11.34
CA ALA A 136 -2.58 13.32 12.11
C ALA A 136 -3.35 12.12 11.55
N VAL A 137 -3.44 11.99 10.22
CA VAL A 137 -4.11 10.86 9.56
C VAL A 137 -3.28 9.60 9.75
N THR A 138 -1.99 9.65 9.43
CA THR A 138 -1.09 8.49 9.52
C THR A 138 -1.00 7.92 10.92
N TYR A 139 -0.72 8.76 11.93
CA TYR A 139 -0.64 8.28 13.32
C TYR A 139 -2.01 7.94 13.90
N GLY A 140 -3.08 8.57 13.41
CA GLY A 140 -4.45 8.18 13.75
C GLY A 140 -4.78 6.76 13.28
N ILE A 141 -4.34 6.38 12.08
CA ILE A 141 -4.50 5.00 11.58
C ILE A 141 -3.63 4.04 12.39
N ILE A 142 -2.32 4.32 12.51
CA ILE A 142 -1.37 3.45 13.24
C ILE A 142 -1.82 3.21 14.69
N ALA A 143 -2.36 4.22 15.37
CA ALA A 143 -2.82 4.07 16.76
C ALA A 143 -4.07 3.18 16.89
N ASN A 144 -4.84 3.00 15.82
CA ASN A 144 -6.09 2.23 15.81
C ASN A 144 -5.95 0.86 15.12
N GLU A 145 -4.83 0.60 14.44
CA GLU A 145 -4.53 -0.68 13.79
C GLU A 145 -3.56 -1.52 14.62
N GLY A 146 -3.73 -2.85 14.59
CA GLY A 146 -2.69 -3.76 15.08
C GLY A 146 -1.47 -3.70 14.14
N VAL A 147 -0.26 -3.74 14.69
CA VAL A 147 0.99 -3.77 13.91
C VAL A 147 1.56 -5.19 13.92
N GLU A 148 1.83 -5.75 12.74
CA GLU A 148 2.61 -6.99 12.58
C GLU A 148 4.00 -6.70 12.03
N ILE A 149 5.01 -7.15 12.77
CA ILE A 149 6.40 -7.10 12.30
C ILE A 149 6.80 -8.52 11.94
N THR A 150 7.23 -8.70 10.70
CA THR A 150 7.79 -9.95 10.19
C THR A 150 9.29 -9.79 9.92
N GLU A 151 10.03 -10.90 9.91
CA GLU A 151 11.49 -10.94 9.70
C GLU A 151 11.86 -11.63 8.40
#